data_AF-A0AAD5HBX0-F1
#
_entry.id   AF-A0AAD5HBX0-F1
#
_cell.length_a   1.000
_cell.length_b   1.000
_cell.length_c   1.000
_cell.angle_alpha   90.00
_cell.angle_beta   90.00
_cell.angle_gamma   90.00
#
_symmetry.space_group_name_H-M   'P 1'
#
loop_
_entity.id
_entity.type
_entity.pdbx_description
1 polymer ?
#
loop_
_entity_poly.entity_id
_entity_poly.type
_entity_poly.pdbx_seq_one_letter_code
_entity_poly.pdbx_strand_id
1 'polypeptide(L)'
;MLTSYTFLYLGYPFLQESFVQAVSDEKFKYEHTMRDRKRLVLRTPMPANEVDWWRKRSDRFEYMASKRFACIIGHVDVCVHVRLLKGMRRMDDGALLKDYDHPNQATILPLQTSVLKVENEDRRYIEQPSRPVEEDFPTKSDVFFLGAKFYGTLATVIGHAEDTVALKILVPNDEHYLTEPTFGRDIISEHKTRWIPAYVVAKKIGISSLALSKITSSLSVQLSPDKANLGLNLKFEAKQQKVVGYTRKTNNVWEYSSKAIDLLTEYKKQFPDFFRQLDKQAQQG
;
A
#
# COMPACT_ATOMS: atom_id res chain seq x y z
N MET A 1 -19.84 -14.69 -28.03
CA MET A 1 -18.49 -15.28 -27.85
C MET A 1 -17.44 -14.32 -28.40
N LEU A 2 -16.90 -13.44 -27.56
CA LEU A 2 -15.88 -12.44 -27.90
C LEU A 2 -14.61 -12.74 -27.08
N THR A 3 -14.13 -13.98 -27.17
CA THR A 3 -12.95 -14.42 -26.43
C THR A 3 -11.76 -14.51 -27.37
N SER A 4 -10.87 -13.53 -27.26
CA SER A 4 -9.44 -13.83 -27.40
C SER A 4 -8.62 -12.80 -26.62
N TYR A 5 -9.03 -12.50 -25.39
CA TYR A 5 -8.12 -11.88 -24.44
C TYR A 5 -7.14 -12.97 -23.98
N THR A 6 -5.83 -12.71 -24.05
CA THR A 6 -4.83 -13.69 -23.58
C THR A 6 -4.63 -13.44 -22.09
N PHE A 7 -5.14 -14.36 -21.28
CA PHE A 7 -4.87 -14.41 -19.84
C PHE A 7 -3.61 -15.24 -19.61
N LEU A 8 -2.81 -14.84 -18.62
CA LEU A 8 -1.64 -15.59 -18.17
C LEU A 8 -1.67 -15.71 -16.66
N TYR A 9 -1.12 -16.81 -16.16
CA TYR A 9 -0.84 -16.98 -14.75
C TYR A 9 0.61 -16.58 -14.49
N LEU A 10 0.82 -15.58 -13.64
CA LEU A 10 2.14 -15.01 -13.38
C LEU A 10 2.50 -15.06 -11.91
N GLY A 11 3.79 -14.98 -11.60
CA GLY A 11 4.28 -14.93 -10.21
C GLY A 11 4.66 -16.29 -9.63
N TYR A 12 5.14 -17.22 -10.45
CA TYR A 12 5.65 -18.51 -10.00
C TYR A 12 6.56 -18.37 -8.75
N PRO A 13 6.36 -19.18 -7.68
CA PRO A 13 5.46 -20.34 -7.61
C PRO A 13 4.00 -20.00 -7.26
N PHE A 14 3.70 -18.79 -6.80
CA PHE A 14 2.34 -18.38 -6.41
C PHE A 14 1.64 -17.73 -7.60
N LEU A 15 1.20 -18.58 -8.52
CA LEU A 15 0.54 -18.18 -9.75
C LEU A 15 -0.75 -17.40 -9.48
N GLN A 16 -0.85 -16.22 -10.07
CA GLN A 16 -2.03 -15.37 -10.03
C GLN A 16 -2.50 -15.09 -11.47
N GLU A 17 -3.81 -15.19 -11.69
CA GLU A 17 -4.40 -14.85 -12.97
C GLU A 17 -4.21 -13.37 -13.29
N SER A 18 -3.91 -13.08 -14.54
CA SER A 18 -3.63 -11.74 -15.00
C SER A 18 -4.06 -11.54 -16.45
N PHE A 19 -4.39 -10.30 -16.77
CA PHE A 19 -4.75 -9.86 -18.10
C PHE A 19 -3.54 -9.24 -18.80
N VAL A 20 -3.16 -9.75 -19.97
CA VAL A 20 -2.01 -9.20 -20.72
C VAL A 20 -2.40 -7.93 -21.46
N GLN A 21 -1.70 -6.84 -21.14
CA GLN A 21 -1.89 -5.53 -21.79
C GLN A 21 -0.83 -5.27 -22.86
N ALA A 22 0.43 -5.62 -22.58
CA ALA A 22 1.54 -5.42 -23.49
C ALA A 22 2.67 -6.41 -23.24
N VAL A 23 3.57 -6.55 -24.20
CA VAL A 23 4.85 -7.28 -24.07
C VAL A 23 5.98 -6.31 -24.40
N SER A 24 7.13 -6.46 -23.78
CA SER A 24 8.29 -5.61 -24.04
C SER A 24 9.58 -6.39 -24.06
N ASP A 25 10.46 -6.02 -24.98
CA ASP A 25 11.88 -6.35 -24.97
C ASP A 25 12.69 -5.11 -24.53
N GLU A 26 14.02 -5.18 -24.54
CA GLU A 26 14.90 -4.06 -24.17
C GLU A 26 14.71 -2.79 -25.03
N LYS A 27 14.23 -2.93 -26.27
CA LYS A 27 14.22 -1.87 -27.30
C LYS A 27 12.82 -1.43 -27.70
N PHE A 28 11.82 -2.29 -27.56
CA PHE A 28 10.47 -2.12 -28.09
C PHE A 28 9.42 -2.61 -27.10
N LYS A 29 8.29 -1.92 -27.12
CA LYS A 29 7.05 -2.31 -26.46
C LYS A 29 6.01 -2.65 -27.52
N TYR A 30 5.31 -3.76 -27.32
CA TYR A 30 4.29 -4.31 -28.19
C TYR A 30 2.95 -4.23 -27.48
N GLU A 31 2.03 -3.43 -28.00
CA GLU A 31 0.69 -3.23 -27.43
C GLU A 31 -0.38 -3.75 -28.39
N HIS A 32 -1.44 -4.34 -27.83
CA HIS A 32 -2.59 -4.73 -28.63
C HIS A 32 -3.53 -3.54 -28.83
N THR A 33 -3.77 -3.16 -30.08
CA THR A 33 -4.79 -2.17 -30.44
C THR A 33 -5.84 -2.80 -31.34
N MET A 34 -7.11 -2.46 -31.09
CA MET A 34 -8.23 -2.86 -31.94
C MET A 34 -8.48 -1.75 -32.96
N ARG A 35 -8.32 -2.05 -34.25
CA ARG A 35 -8.68 -1.16 -35.37
C ARG A 35 -9.51 -1.96 -36.38
N ASP A 36 -10.69 -1.46 -36.73
CA ASP A 36 -11.59 -2.10 -37.70
C ASP A 36 -11.92 -3.59 -37.41
N ARG A 37 -12.16 -3.91 -36.13
CA ARG A 37 -12.40 -5.29 -35.64
C ARG A 37 -11.25 -6.28 -35.90
N LYS A 38 -10.11 -5.82 -36.42
CA LYS A 38 -8.87 -6.59 -36.57
C LYS A 38 -7.89 -6.19 -35.47
N ARG A 39 -7.13 -7.18 -35.00
CA ARG A 39 -6.10 -7.01 -33.97
C ARG A 39 -4.81 -6.60 -34.63
N LEU A 40 -4.30 -5.44 -34.26
CA LEU A 40 -2.99 -4.98 -34.68
C LEU A 40 -2.08 -4.93 -33.46
N VAL A 41 -0.84 -5.38 -33.64
CA VAL A 41 0.22 -5.22 -32.65
C VAL A 41 0.95 -3.93 -32.99
N LEU A 42 0.80 -2.92 -32.15
CA LEU A 42 1.55 -1.69 -32.26
C LEU A 42 2.93 -1.90 -31.64
N ARG A 43 3.97 -1.71 -32.44
CA ARG A 43 5.36 -1.74 -31.99
C ARG A 43 5.84 -0.31 -31.78
N THR A 44 6.12 0.03 -30.53
CA THR A 44 6.61 1.36 -30.12
C THR A 44 8.05 1.22 -29.63
N PRO A 45 9.01 1.99 -30.16
CA PRO A 45 10.38 2.01 -29.63
C PRO A 45 10.38 2.58 -28.21
N MET A 46 11.17 1.98 -27.31
CA MET A 46 11.33 2.48 -25.95
C MET A 46 12.14 3.78 -25.93
N PRO A 47 11.73 4.78 -25.14
CA PRO A 47 12.55 5.96 -24.92
C PRO A 47 13.80 5.60 -24.09
N ALA A 48 14.91 6.32 -24.30
CA ALA A 48 16.21 5.96 -23.73
C ALA A 48 16.21 5.84 -22.19
N ASN A 49 15.41 6.66 -21.49
CA ASN A 49 15.24 6.57 -20.05
C ASN A 49 14.56 5.25 -19.62
N GLU A 50 13.55 4.78 -20.36
CA GLU A 50 12.86 3.53 -20.06
C GLU A 50 13.73 2.30 -20.32
N VAL A 51 14.65 2.35 -21.30
CA VAL A 51 15.60 1.26 -21.55
C VAL A 51 16.47 0.98 -20.32
N ASP A 52 17.02 2.04 -19.72
CA ASP A 52 17.83 1.91 -18.49
C ASP A 52 17.00 1.39 -17.30
N TRP A 53 15.76 1.85 -17.17
CA TRP A 53 14.84 1.36 -16.15
C TRP A 53 14.43 -0.09 -16.37
N TRP A 54 14.22 -0.49 -17.63
CA TRP A 54 13.88 -1.85 -18.01
C TRP A 54 15.02 -2.80 -17.67
N ARG A 55 16.27 -2.46 -18.01
CA ARG A 55 17.46 -3.25 -17.68
C ARG A 55 17.66 -3.39 -16.17
N LYS A 56 17.54 -2.30 -15.41
CA LYS A 56 17.58 -2.37 -13.94
C LYS A 56 16.47 -3.26 -13.36
N ARG A 57 15.33 -3.31 -14.03
CA ARG A 57 14.18 -4.10 -13.61
C ARG A 57 14.32 -5.58 -13.96
N SER A 58 14.87 -5.92 -15.14
CA SER A 58 15.22 -7.30 -15.52
C SER A 58 16.23 -7.89 -14.55
N ASP A 59 17.33 -7.17 -14.27
CA ASP A 59 18.36 -7.58 -13.31
C ASP A 59 17.77 -7.81 -11.90
N ARG A 60 16.84 -6.94 -11.50
CA ARG A 60 16.14 -7.07 -10.22
C ARG A 60 15.28 -8.33 -10.18
N PHE A 61 14.62 -8.71 -11.27
CA PHE A 61 13.83 -9.93 -11.29
C PHE A 61 14.69 -11.18 -11.11
N GLU A 62 15.84 -11.23 -11.79
CA GLU A 62 16.81 -12.32 -11.64
C GLU A 62 17.34 -12.41 -10.21
N TYR A 63 17.75 -11.25 -9.65
CA TYR A 63 18.22 -11.18 -8.27
C TYR A 63 17.14 -11.61 -7.28
N MET A 64 15.90 -11.13 -7.44
CA MET A 64 14.79 -11.48 -6.56
C MET A 64 14.45 -12.97 -6.65
N ALA A 65 14.36 -13.53 -7.86
CA ALA A 65 14.10 -14.95 -8.07
C ALA A 65 15.17 -15.81 -7.41
N SER A 66 16.45 -15.48 -7.62
CA SER A 66 17.58 -16.23 -7.07
C SER A 66 17.71 -16.09 -5.55
N LYS A 67 17.70 -14.86 -5.01
CA LYS A 67 17.98 -14.62 -3.58
C LYS A 67 16.78 -14.82 -2.67
N ARG A 68 15.57 -14.50 -3.12
CA ARG A 68 14.36 -14.62 -2.29
C ARG A 68 13.69 -15.97 -2.46
N PHE A 69 13.66 -16.51 -3.68
CA PHE A 69 12.92 -17.73 -4.00
C PHE A 69 13.82 -18.93 -4.34
N ALA A 70 15.14 -18.78 -4.30
CA ALA A 70 16.10 -19.82 -4.68
C ALA A 70 15.84 -20.40 -6.07
N CYS A 71 15.30 -19.59 -6.98
CA CYS A 71 14.89 -19.98 -8.32
C CYS A 71 15.77 -19.28 -9.36
N ILE A 72 16.40 -20.05 -10.24
CA ILE A 72 17.22 -19.54 -11.34
C ILE A 72 16.34 -19.48 -12.58
N ILE A 73 15.88 -18.28 -12.93
CA ILE A 73 15.03 -18.05 -14.11
C ILE A 73 15.83 -17.85 -15.40
N GLY A 74 17.13 -17.57 -15.29
CA GLY A 74 18.00 -17.21 -16.41
C GLY A 74 17.94 -15.71 -16.73
N HIS A 75 18.53 -15.32 -17.87
CA HIS A 75 18.52 -13.94 -18.33
C HIS A 75 17.12 -13.53 -18.82
N VAL A 76 16.64 -12.36 -18.38
CA VAL A 76 15.30 -11.87 -18.76
C VAL A 76 15.37 -10.99 -20.01
N ASP A 77 15.06 -11.57 -21.17
CA ASP A 77 15.00 -10.84 -22.45
C ASP A 77 13.64 -10.19 -22.72
N VAL A 78 12.58 -10.76 -22.16
CA VAL A 78 11.19 -10.37 -22.45
C VAL A 78 10.40 -10.25 -21.16
N CYS A 79 9.73 -9.11 -21.01
CA CYS A 79 8.81 -8.83 -19.92
C CYS A 79 7.37 -8.68 -20.43
N VAL A 80 6.41 -9.13 -19.64
CA VAL A 80 4.98 -8.98 -19.90
C VAL A 80 4.42 -7.91 -18.97
N HIS A 81 3.63 -7.00 -19.53
CA HIS A 81 2.89 -5.96 -18.81
C HIS A 81 1.47 -6.46 -18.60
N VAL A 82 1.10 -6.70 -17.36
CA VAL A 82 -0.17 -7.32 -17.01
C VAL A 82 -0.95 -6.48 -16.01
N ARG A 83 -2.27 -6.66 -16.04
CA ARG A 83 -3.18 -6.22 -14.98
C ARG A 83 -3.48 -7.44 -14.14
N LEU A 84 -3.08 -7.41 -12.87
CA LEU A 84 -3.32 -8.54 -11.96
C LEU A 84 -4.80 -8.60 -11.61
N LEU A 85 -5.33 -9.81 -11.45
CA LEU A 85 -6.68 -10.02 -10.95
C LEU A 85 -6.75 -9.59 -9.49
N LYS A 86 -7.55 -8.55 -9.19
CA LYS A 86 -7.74 -8.03 -7.84
C LYS A 86 -8.86 -8.78 -7.12
N GLY A 87 -9.91 -9.15 -7.85
CA GLY A 87 -11.04 -9.86 -7.29
C GLY A 87 -12.19 -9.96 -8.27
N MET A 88 -13.41 -10.03 -7.73
CA MET A 88 -14.64 -9.97 -8.51
C MET A 88 -15.37 -8.67 -8.20
N ARG A 89 -15.99 -8.07 -9.20
CA ARG A 89 -16.81 -6.87 -9.06
C ARG A 89 -18.21 -7.16 -9.58
N ARG A 90 -19.21 -6.83 -8.77
CA ARG A 90 -20.61 -6.80 -9.19
C ARG A 90 -20.80 -5.60 -10.11
N MET A 91 -21.35 -5.85 -11.28
CA MET A 91 -21.69 -4.86 -12.30
C MET A 91 -23.10 -4.31 -12.03
N ASP A 92 -23.46 -3.22 -12.71
CA ASP A 92 -24.77 -2.57 -12.55
C ASP A 92 -25.94 -3.46 -12.99
N ASP A 93 -25.67 -4.43 -13.87
CA ASP A 93 -26.63 -5.45 -14.32
C ASP A 93 -26.78 -6.63 -13.33
N GLY A 94 -26.02 -6.63 -12.23
CA GLY A 94 -25.99 -7.71 -11.24
C GLY A 94 -25.02 -8.85 -11.55
N ALA A 95 -24.36 -8.84 -12.71
CA ALA A 95 -23.38 -9.87 -13.06
C ALA A 95 -22.10 -9.73 -12.22
N LEU A 96 -21.48 -10.87 -11.89
CA LEU A 96 -20.22 -10.91 -11.15
C LEU A 96 -19.06 -11.19 -12.13
N LEU A 97 -18.29 -10.16 -12.45
CA LEU A 97 -17.18 -10.24 -13.40
C LEU A 97 -15.82 -10.08 -12.71
N LYS A 98 -14.77 -10.58 -13.35
CA LYS A 98 -13.39 -10.42 -12.88
C LYS A 98 -12.97 -8.95 -12.91
N ASP A 99 -12.40 -8.48 -11.80
CA ASP A 99 -11.88 -7.13 -11.64
C ASP A 99 -10.35 -7.15 -11.65
N TYR A 100 -9.77 -6.39 -12.58
CA TYR A 100 -8.33 -6.32 -12.79
C TYR A 100 -7.83 -4.91 -12.44
N ASP A 101 -6.58 -4.80 -12.00
CA ASP A 101 -5.93 -3.52 -11.69
C ASP A 101 -6.13 -2.46 -12.77
N HIS A 102 -6.11 -1.18 -12.44
CA HIS A 102 -6.33 -0.12 -13.43
C HIS A 102 -5.31 -0.19 -14.59
N PRO A 103 -5.67 0.13 -15.85
CA PRO A 103 -4.74 0.07 -17.00
C PRO A 103 -3.43 0.86 -16.84
N ASN A 104 -3.42 1.89 -15.98
CA ASN A 104 -2.25 2.71 -15.67
C ASN A 104 -1.35 2.10 -14.58
N GLN A 105 -1.79 1.03 -13.93
CA GLN A 105 -1.08 0.31 -12.86
C GLN A 105 -0.61 -1.07 -13.33
N ALA A 106 -0.25 -1.18 -14.62
CA ALA A 106 0.25 -2.43 -15.16
C ALA A 106 1.50 -2.90 -14.40
N THR A 107 1.45 -4.14 -13.92
CA THR A 107 2.58 -4.82 -13.30
C THR A 107 3.41 -5.50 -14.37
N ILE A 108 4.72 -5.25 -14.35
CA ILE A 108 5.66 -5.88 -15.27
C ILE A 108 6.28 -7.10 -14.59
N LEU A 109 6.28 -8.24 -15.27
CA LEU A 109 6.88 -9.50 -14.82
C LEU A 109 7.64 -10.21 -15.97
N PRO A 110 8.67 -11.02 -15.68
CA PRO A 110 9.38 -11.81 -16.69
C PRO A 110 8.45 -12.81 -17.39
N LEU A 111 8.58 -12.96 -18.71
CA LEU A 111 7.80 -13.95 -19.46
C LEU A 111 8.08 -15.39 -19.01
N GLN A 112 9.33 -15.69 -18.63
CA GLN A 112 9.77 -17.02 -18.21
C GLN A 112 9.09 -17.52 -16.93
N THR A 113 8.53 -16.63 -16.11
CA THR A 113 7.78 -16.99 -14.89
C THR A 113 6.27 -17.08 -15.13
N SER A 114 5.86 -17.10 -16.41
CA SER A 114 4.46 -17.22 -16.83
C SER A 114 4.05 -18.66 -17.09
N VAL A 115 2.79 -18.95 -16.80
CA VAL A 115 2.13 -20.23 -17.05
C VAL A 115 0.88 -19.96 -17.87
N LEU A 116 0.73 -20.68 -18.99
CA LEU A 116 -0.37 -20.45 -19.94
C LEU A 116 -1.70 -21.01 -19.43
N LYS A 117 -1.66 -22.16 -18.77
CA LYS A 117 -2.86 -22.85 -18.28
C LYS A 117 -2.54 -23.54 -16.96
N VAL A 118 -3.48 -23.44 -16.03
CA VAL A 118 -3.47 -24.17 -14.77
C VAL A 118 -4.55 -25.25 -14.83
N GLU A 119 -4.31 -26.42 -14.23
CA GLU A 119 -5.26 -27.53 -14.23
C GLU A 119 -6.49 -27.22 -13.35
N ASN A 120 -6.25 -26.60 -12.19
CA ASN A 120 -7.29 -26.22 -11.24
C ASN A 120 -7.38 -24.69 -11.14
N GLU A 121 -8.40 -24.12 -11.75
CA GLU A 121 -8.72 -22.69 -11.61
C GLU A 121 -9.31 -22.39 -10.23
N ASP A 122 -9.10 -21.16 -9.75
CA ASP A 122 -9.65 -20.75 -8.46
C ASP A 122 -11.16 -20.49 -8.58
N ARG A 123 -11.94 -21.33 -7.88
CA ARG A 123 -13.40 -21.30 -7.88
C ARG A 123 -13.99 -19.96 -7.44
N ARG A 124 -13.23 -19.15 -6.68
CA ARG A 124 -13.67 -17.83 -6.21
C ARG A 124 -13.76 -16.80 -7.33
N TYR A 125 -13.09 -17.02 -8.45
CA TYR A 125 -13.03 -16.09 -9.57
C TYR A 125 -13.86 -16.55 -10.77
N ILE A 126 -14.73 -17.54 -10.61
CA ILE A 126 -15.65 -17.95 -11.66
C ILE A 126 -16.68 -16.83 -11.86
N GLU A 127 -16.74 -16.30 -13.08
CA GLU A 127 -17.71 -15.27 -13.47
C GLU A 127 -19.13 -15.84 -13.40
N GLN A 128 -20.06 -15.02 -12.91
CA GLN A 128 -21.45 -15.41 -12.75
C GLN A 128 -22.33 -14.43 -13.50
N PRO A 129 -23.33 -14.91 -14.26
CA PRO A 129 -24.30 -14.03 -14.88
C PRO A 129 -25.13 -13.31 -13.83
N SER A 130 -25.85 -12.27 -14.26
CA SER A 130 -26.83 -11.61 -13.40
C SER A 130 -27.88 -12.60 -12.92
N ARG A 131 -28.20 -12.53 -11.63
CA ARG A 131 -29.23 -13.34 -10.99
C ARG A 131 -30.45 -12.48 -10.68
N PRO A 132 -31.63 -13.07 -10.52
CA PRO A 132 -32.80 -12.35 -10.03
C PRO A 132 -32.52 -11.71 -8.67
N VAL A 133 -33.09 -10.53 -8.44
CA VAL A 133 -32.93 -9.76 -7.20
C VAL A 133 -33.32 -10.57 -5.96
N GLU A 134 -34.32 -11.44 -6.10
CA GLU A 134 -34.83 -12.34 -5.05
C GLU A 134 -33.77 -13.34 -4.56
N GLU A 135 -32.87 -13.79 -5.44
CA GLU A 135 -31.81 -14.73 -5.11
C GLU A 135 -30.60 -14.01 -4.50
N ASP A 136 -30.27 -12.82 -5.00
CA ASP A 136 -29.19 -12.00 -4.47
C ASP A 136 -29.49 -11.42 -3.08
N PHE A 137 -30.77 -11.09 -2.84
CA PHE A 137 -31.24 -10.49 -1.59
C PHE A 137 -32.40 -11.27 -1.00
N PRO A 138 -32.20 -12.49 -0.46
CA PRO A 138 -33.30 -13.31 0.01
C PRO A 138 -34.07 -12.64 1.17
N THR A 139 -35.36 -12.91 1.27
CA THR A 139 -36.19 -12.35 2.34
C THR A 139 -35.64 -12.74 3.72
N LYS A 140 -35.69 -11.80 4.67
CA LYS A 140 -35.10 -11.91 6.02
C LYS A 140 -33.57 -11.95 6.06
N SER A 141 -32.88 -11.68 4.95
CA SER A 141 -31.43 -11.45 4.97
C SER A 141 -31.10 -10.07 5.50
N ASP A 142 -29.94 -9.97 6.15
CA ASP A 142 -29.39 -8.72 6.64
C ASP A 142 -28.42 -8.12 5.61
N VAL A 143 -28.60 -6.84 5.32
CA VAL A 143 -27.83 -6.07 4.32
C VAL A 143 -27.42 -4.73 4.90
N PHE A 144 -26.43 -4.07 4.29
CA PHE A 144 -26.06 -2.70 4.65
C PHE A 144 -26.73 -1.71 3.69
N PHE A 145 -27.40 -0.71 4.23
CA PHE A 145 -28.03 0.34 3.43
C PHE A 145 -26.99 1.38 3.00
N LEU A 146 -26.93 1.68 1.70
CA LEU A 146 -25.96 2.64 1.13
C LEU A 146 -26.60 3.96 0.68
N GLY A 147 -27.85 4.23 1.09
CA GLY A 147 -28.52 5.49 0.78
C GLY A 147 -27.97 6.67 1.58
N ALA A 148 -28.29 7.89 1.13
CA ALA A 148 -27.79 9.13 1.74
C ALA A 148 -28.21 9.31 3.21
N LYS A 149 -29.42 8.84 3.57
CA LYS A 149 -29.90 8.79 4.96
C LYS A 149 -29.60 7.39 5.51
N PHE A 150 -28.98 7.28 6.68
CA PHE A 150 -28.65 5.98 7.31
C PHE A 150 -27.63 5.12 6.53
N TYR A 151 -26.63 5.78 5.93
CA TYR A 151 -25.54 5.10 5.24
C TYR A 151 -24.78 4.17 6.19
N GLY A 152 -24.60 2.91 5.80
CA GLY A 152 -23.91 1.88 6.58
C GLY A 152 -24.76 1.26 7.69
N THR A 153 -26.06 1.60 7.80
CA THR A 153 -26.95 0.97 8.78
C THR A 153 -27.38 -0.43 8.34
N LEU A 154 -27.53 -1.34 9.30
CA LEU A 154 -28.07 -2.68 9.09
C LEU A 154 -29.56 -2.60 8.71
N ALA A 155 -29.93 -3.26 7.62
CA ALA A 155 -31.29 -3.35 7.13
C ALA A 155 -31.65 -4.81 6.88
N THR A 156 -32.91 -5.18 7.10
CA THR A 156 -33.41 -6.54 6.82
C THR A 156 -34.35 -6.51 5.63
N VAL A 157 -34.17 -7.43 4.68
CA VAL A 157 -35.03 -7.53 3.49
C VAL A 157 -36.43 -8.04 3.87
N ILE A 158 -37.48 -7.24 3.61
CA ILE A 158 -38.88 -7.62 3.88
C ILE A 158 -39.53 -8.28 2.66
N GLY A 159 -39.14 -7.86 1.46
CA GLY A 159 -39.70 -8.37 0.22
C GLY A 159 -39.14 -7.66 -1.00
N HIS A 160 -39.70 -8.00 -2.14
CA HIS A 160 -39.24 -7.60 -3.46
C HIS A 160 -40.42 -7.05 -4.24
N ALA A 161 -40.18 -6.00 -5.02
CA ALA A 161 -41.16 -5.43 -5.94
C ALA A 161 -40.46 -5.15 -7.27
N GLU A 162 -40.71 -5.99 -8.28
CA GLU A 162 -40.07 -5.97 -9.61
C GLU A 162 -38.53 -5.82 -9.51
N ASP A 163 -38.00 -4.61 -9.70
CA ASP A 163 -36.57 -4.31 -9.65
C ASP A 163 -36.10 -3.66 -8.34
N THR A 164 -36.98 -3.56 -7.34
CA THR A 164 -36.71 -2.89 -6.06
C THR A 164 -36.78 -3.83 -4.87
N VAL A 165 -35.90 -3.61 -3.89
CA VAL A 165 -35.86 -4.36 -2.63
C VAL A 165 -36.49 -3.52 -1.53
N ALA A 166 -37.53 -4.05 -0.89
CA ALA A 166 -38.15 -3.42 0.27
C ALA A 166 -37.34 -3.77 1.53
N LEU A 167 -36.78 -2.75 2.18
CA LEU A 167 -35.90 -2.90 3.34
C LEU A 167 -36.57 -2.40 4.62
N LYS A 168 -36.40 -3.15 5.72
CA LYS A 168 -36.68 -2.70 7.09
C LYS A 168 -35.40 -2.13 7.68
N ILE A 169 -35.40 -0.85 8.02
CA ILE A 169 -34.29 -0.22 8.75
C ILE A 169 -34.79 0.10 10.16
N LEU A 170 -34.06 -0.37 11.16
CA LEU A 170 -34.30 0.03 12.55
C LEU A 170 -33.50 1.30 12.82
N VAL A 171 -34.20 2.43 12.85
CA VAL A 171 -33.61 3.73 13.17
C VAL A 171 -33.89 4.03 14.64
N PRO A 172 -32.87 4.29 15.47
CA PRO A 172 -33.09 4.81 16.82
C PRO A 172 -33.86 6.14 16.77
N ASN A 173 -34.90 6.27 17.60
CA ASN A 173 -35.69 7.51 17.67
C ASN A 173 -34.97 8.67 18.37
N ASP A 174 -33.82 8.41 18.98
CA ASP A 174 -33.05 9.41 19.71
C ASP A 174 -32.18 10.21 18.72
N GLU A 175 -32.39 11.54 18.73
CA GLU A 175 -31.69 12.50 17.88
C GLU A 175 -30.16 12.40 18.00
N HIS A 176 -29.65 11.93 19.15
CA HIS A 176 -28.23 11.72 19.36
C HIS A 176 -27.60 10.73 18.36
N TYR A 177 -28.36 9.73 17.92
CA TYR A 177 -27.89 8.72 16.95
C TYR A 177 -28.22 9.07 15.50
N LEU A 178 -28.93 10.17 15.26
CA LEU A 178 -29.22 10.66 13.90
C LEU A 178 -28.05 11.45 13.32
N THR A 179 -27.14 11.93 14.17
CA THR A 179 -25.99 12.74 13.76
C THR A 179 -24.69 12.01 14.09
N GLU A 180 -23.78 11.94 13.12
CA GLU A 180 -22.42 11.42 13.33
C GLU A 180 -21.71 12.23 14.42
N PRO A 181 -21.17 11.57 15.46
CA PRO A 181 -20.58 12.27 16.57
C PRO A 181 -19.28 12.99 16.15
N THR A 182 -19.15 14.27 16.50
CA THR A 182 -18.05 15.12 16.03
C THR A 182 -16.78 15.02 16.88
N PHE A 183 -16.81 14.33 18.03
CA PHE A 183 -15.73 14.33 19.02
C PHE A 183 -14.36 14.00 18.40
N GLY A 184 -14.30 13.09 17.43
CA GLY A 184 -13.04 12.73 16.77
C GLY A 184 -12.42 13.92 16.02
N ARG A 185 -13.25 14.71 15.32
CA ARG A 185 -12.82 15.93 14.63
C ARG A 185 -12.44 17.02 15.64
N ASP A 186 -13.23 17.15 16.70
CA ASP A 186 -13.01 18.14 17.75
C ASP A 186 -11.67 17.89 18.47
N ILE A 187 -11.40 16.66 18.90
CA ILE A 187 -10.13 16.25 19.50
C ILE A 187 -8.94 16.54 18.57
N ILE A 188 -9.05 16.24 17.27
CA ILE A 188 -7.98 16.49 16.30
C ILE A 188 -7.71 18.00 16.16
N SER A 189 -8.77 18.81 16.16
CA SER A 189 -8.67 20.26 16.04
C SER A 189 -8.01 20.89 17.27
N GLU A 190 -8.33 20.40 18.46
CA GLU A 190 -7.75 20.83 19.73
C GLU A 190 -6.28 20.41 19.86
N HIS A 191 -5.92 19.21 19.38
CA HIS A 191 -4.60 18.60 19.58
C HIS A 191 -3.66 18.75 18.38
N LYS A 192 -3.72 19.90 17.68
CA LYS A 192 -2.87 20.18 16.52
C LYS A 192 -1.40 20.35 16.94
N THR A 193 -0.68 19.23 16.97
CA THR A 193 0.73 19.21 17.38
C THR A 193 1.58 19.89 16.32
N ARG A 194 2.37 20.88 16.74
CA ARG A 194 3.40 21.49 15.88
C ARG A 194 4.59 20.55 15.78
N TRP A 195 4.95 20.21 14.55
CA TRP A 195 6.07 19.34 14.24
C TRP A 195 7.22 20.16 13.66
N ILE A 196 8.42 19.89 14.13
CA ILE A 196 9.62 20.64 13.76
C ILE A 196 10.65 19.67 13.17
N PRO A 197 11.19 19.94 11.98
CA PRO A 197 12.20 19.09 11.36
C PRO A 197 13.48 18.92 12.20
N ALA A 198 14.10 17.75 12.11
CA ALA A 198 15.30 17.39 12.87
C ALA A 198 16.42 18.44 12.81
N TYR A 199 16.68 19.02 11.64
CA TYR A 199 17.74 20.03 11.47
C TYR A 199 17.45 21.33 12.24
N VAL A 200 16.17 21.73 12.35
CA VAL A 200 15.75 22.90 13.12
C VAL A 200 15.84 22.60 14.63
N VAL A 201 15.44 21.40 15.04
CA VAL A 201 15.53 20.96 16.44
C VAL A 201 16.98 20.88 16.91
N ALA A 202 17.87 20.33 16.10
CA ALA A 202 19.31 20.28 16.38
C ALA A 202 19.88 21.69 16.61
N LYS A 203 19.53 22.65 15.75
CA LYS A 203 19.91 24.06 15.91
C LYS A 203 19.32 24.68 17.18
N LYS A 204 18.04 24.45 17.47
CA LYS A 204 17.35 25.00 18.65
C LYS A 204 17.97 24.51 19.97
N ILE A 205 18.36 23.24 20.03
CA ILE A 205 18.97 22.62 21.22
C ILE A 205 20.48 22.90 21.25
N GLY A 206 21.09 23.28 20.13
CA GLY A 206 22.52 23.54 20.02
C GLY A 206 23.34 22.24 20.07
N ILE A 207 22.94 21.24 19.28
CA ILE A 207 23.67 19.97 19.10
C ILE A 207 23.79 19.66 17.60
N SER A 208 24.73 18.79 17.24
CA SER A 208 24.85 18.32 15.84
C SER A 208 23.64 17.47 15.43
N SER A 209 23.32 17.45 14.13
CA SER A 209 22.22 16.63 13.62
C SER A 209 22.47 15.13 13.82
N LEU A 210 23.73 14.69 13.79
CA LEU A 210 24.10 13.31 14.07
C LEU A 210 23.96 12.97 15.56
N ALA A 211 24.35 13.86 16.48
CA ALA A 211 24.10 13.66 17.91
C ALA A 211 22.60 13.60 18.23
N LEU A 212 21.79 14.50 17.63
CA LEU A 212 20.33 14.42 17.73
C LEU A 212 19.82 13.07 17.22
N SER A 213 20.37 12.57 16.12
CA SER A 213 19.99 11.27 15.57
C SER A 213 20.30 10.12 16.53
N LYS A 214 21.51 10.10 17.10
CA LYS A 214 21.97 9.08 18.04
C LYS A 214 21.15 9.10 19.34
N ILE A 215 20.99 10.27 19.97
CA ILE A 215 20.29 10.41 21.25
C ILE A 215 18.80 10.10 21.16
N THR A 216 18.17 10.40 20.01
CA THR A 216 16.75 10.10 19.79
C THR A 216 16.52 8.66 19.33
N SER A 217 17.58 7.93 18.98
CA SER A 217 17.55 6.50 18.67
C SER A 217 17.95 5.65 19.88
N SER A 218 18.17 4.35 19.69
CA SER A 218 18.77 3.50 20.71
C SER A 218 20.29 3.70 20.74
N LEU A 219 20.81 4.10 21.89
CA LEU A 219 22.23 4.38 22.11
C LEU A 219 22.74 3.47 23.22
N SER A 220 23.27 2.31 22.84
CA SER A 220 23.86 1.36 23.78
C SER A 220 25.29 1.74 24.10
N VAL A 221 25.60 1.84 25.39
CA VAL A 221 26.94 2.10 25.93
C VAL A 221 27.33 0.92 26.82
N GLN A 222 28.57 0.45 26.66
CA GLN A 222 29.15 -0.58 27.52
C GLN A 222 29.62 0.06 28.83
N LEU A 223 28.99 -0.30 29.95
CA LEU A 223 29.43 0.02 31.31
C LEU A 223 29.84 -1.29 31.97
N SER A 224 31.11 -1.67 31.88
CA SER A 224 31.60 -2.95 32.41
C SER A 224 31.06 -3.25 33.82
N PRO A 225 30.34 -4.37 34.03
CA PRO A 225 30.13 -5.52 33.13
C PRO A 225 28.91 -5.44 32.18
N ASP A 226 28.00 -4.48 32.36
CA ASP A 226 26.69 -4.43 31.70
C ASP A 226 26.64 -3.50 30.46
N LYS A 227 25.56 -3.64 29.69
CA LYS A 227 25.21 -2.69 28.61
C LYS A 227 24.00 -1.88 29.06
N ALA A 228 24.11 -0.56 29.00
CA ALA A 228 23.00 0.35 29.25
C ALA A 228 22.57 1.04 27.95
N ASN A 229 21.27 1.26 27.77
CA ASN A 229 20.75 2.09 26.69
C ASN A 229 20.48 3.50 27.23
N LEU A 230 21.27 4.47 26.76
CA LEU A 230 21.16 5.88 27.13
C LEU A 230 20.40 6.70 26.08
N GLY A 231 19.88 6.06 25.05
CA GLY A 231 19.07 6.70 24.02
C GLY A 231 17.62 6.86 24.47
N LEU A 232 16.98 7.95 24.04
CA LEU A 232 15.56 8.22 24.33
C LEU A 232 14.61 7.30 23.55
N ASN A 233 15.11 6.50 22.60
CA ASN A 233 14.32 5.51 21.86
C ASN A 233 13.06 6.08 21.18
N LEU A 234 13.13 7.33 20.73
CA LEU A 234 12.00 8.02 20.12
C LEU A 234 11.83 7.68 18.63
N LYS A 235 12.90 7.23 17.96
CA LYS A 235 12.89 6.82 16.56
C LYS A 235 13.70 5.54 16.33
N PHE A 236 13.21 4.70 15.41
CA PHE A 236 13.90 3.47 15.01
C PHE A 236 13.88 3.34 13.48
N GLU A 237 14.94 3.82 12.82
CA GLU A 237 15.05 3.80 11.36
C GLU A 237 15.08 2.37 10.80
N ALA A 238 15.89 1.48 11.37
CA ALA A 238 16.00 0.09 10.91
C ALA A 238 14.67 -0.68 11.03
N LYS A 239 13.85 -0.36 12.04
CA LYS A 239 12.56 -1.00 12.28
C LYS A 239 11.39 -0.25 11.62
N GLN A 240 11.64 0.92 11.02
CA GLN A 240 10.60 1.85 10.54
C GLN A 240 9.54 2.16 11.61
N GLN A 241 9.97 2.35 12.86
CA GLN A 241 9.09 2.63 14.01
C GLN A 241 9.33 4.04 14.58
N LYS A 242 8.28 4.59 15.19
CA LYS A 242 8.28 5.91 15.83
C LYS A 242 7.48 5.87 17.12
N VAL A 243 7.81 6.76 18.07
CA VAL A 243 7.03 6.96 19.28
C VAL A 243 5.96 8.02 19.02
N VAL A 244 4.69 7.61 19.13
CA VAL A 244 3.53 8.47 18.87
C VAL A 244 3.53 9.68 19.81
N GLY A 245 3.22 10.85 19.27
CA GLY A 245 3.23 12.11 20.02
C GLY A 245 4.62 12.73 20.25
N TYR A 246 5.70 12.01 19.95
CA TYR A 246 7.08 12.50 20.08
C TYR A 246 7.77 12.70 18.73
N THR A 247 7.69 11.72 17.85
CA THR A 247 8.35 11.76 16.54
C THR A 247 7.39 11.40 15.41
N ARG A 248 7.69 11.92 14.22
CA ARG A 248 7.09 11.45 12.96
C ARG A 248 8.12 11.52 11.84
N LYS A 249 7.84 10.80 10.75
CA LYS A 249 8.66 10.81 9.55
C LYS A 249 7.77 11.21 8.37
N THR A 250 8.11 12.30 7.71
CA THR A 250 7.39 12.85 6.56
C THR A 250 8.38 13.11 5.44
N ASN A 251 8.12 12.61 4.22
CA ASN A 251 9.04 12.77 3.07
C ASN A 251 10.49 12.36 3.38
N ASN A 252 10.65 11.25 4.09
CA ASN A 252 11.93 10.73 4.57
C ASN A 252 12.69 11.63 5.58
N VAL A 253 12.06 12.69 6.10
CA VAL A 253 12.63 13.58 7.11
C VAL A 253 11.99 13.32 8.46
N TRP A 254 12.82 13.19 9.50
CA TRP A 254 12.36 13.07 10.89
C TRP A 254 11.95 14.43 11.44
N GLU A 255 10.79 14.46 12.10
CA GLU A 255 10.23 15.64 12.75
C GLU A 255 9.87 15.30 14.20
N TYR A 256 9.97 16.29 15.07
CA TYR A 256 9.78 16.16 16.51
C TYR A 256 8.67 17.10 16.99
N SER A 257 7.89 16.65 17.97
CA SER A 257 6.89 17.48 18.64
C SER A 257 7.52 18.41 19.68
N SER A 258 6.75 19.36 20.21
CA SER A 258 7.16 20.18 21.36
C SER A 258 7.59 19.31 22.55
N LYS A 259 6.79 18.30 22.91
CA LYS A 259 7.08 17.37 24.01
C LYS A 259 8.44 16.67 23.85
N ALA A 260 8.80 16.28 22.64
CA ALA A 260 10.11 15.68 22.37
C ALA A 260 11.26 16.68 22.52
N ILE A 261 11.05 17.93 22.11
CA ILE A 261 12.05 19.00 22.26
C ILE A 261 12.24 19.33 23.74
N ASP A 262 11.16 19.40 24.52
CA ASP A 262 11.21 19.67 25.95
C ASP A 262 11.95 18.54 26.68
N LEU A 263 11.65 17.29 26.35
CA LEU A 263 12.36 16.11 26.87
C LEU A 263 13.86 16.14 26.53
N LEU A 264 14.21 16.46 25.28
CA LEU A 264 15.61 16.56 24.86
C LEU A 264 16.34 17.72 25.57
N THR A 265 15.65 18.84 25.78
CA THR A 265 16.21 20.01 26.45
C THR A 265 16.48 19.72 27.92
N GLU A 266 15.53 19.06 28.60
CA GLU A 266 15.70 18.63 29.99
C GLU A 266 16.83 17.59 30.11
N TYR A 267 16.89 16.63 29.19
CA TYR A 267 17.96 15.63 29.20
C TYR A 267 19.35 16.28 29.02
N LYS A 268 19.46 17.24 28.10
CA LYS A 268 20.70 17.99 27.90
C LYS A 268 21.08 18.82 29.12
N LYS A 269 20.11 19.41 29.81
CA LYS A 269 20.33 20.21 31.01
C LYS A 269 20.84 19.37 32.18
N GLN A 270 20.31 18.15 32.36
CA GLN A 270 20.72 17.25 33.44
C GLN A 270 22.09 16.61 33.18
N PHE A 271 22.45 16.32 31.92
CA PHE A 271 23.70 15.61 31.58
C PHE A 271 24.50 16.32 30.47
N PRO A 272 24.96 17.57 30.69
CA PRO A 272 25.60 18.38 29.63
C PRO A 272 26.90 17.76 29.11
N ASP A 273 27.70 17.12 29.97
CA ASP A 273 28.95 16.47 29.58
C ASP A 273 28.74 15.33 28.59
N PHE A 274 27.67 14.56 28.78
CA PHE A 274 27.30 13.48 27.88
C PHE A 274 27.01 14.00 26.47
N PHE A 275 26.25 15.09 26.36
CA PHE A 275 25.96 15.71 25.07
C PHE A 275 27.20 16.34 24.43
N ARG A 276 28.10 16.96 25.21
CA ARG A 276 29.40 17.45 24.70
C ARG A 276 30.24 16.33 24.10
N GLN A 277 30.32 15.19 24.78
CA GLN A 277 31.08 14.05 24.29
C GLN A 277 30.42 13.40 23.07
N LEU A 278 29.09 13.31 23.06
CA LEU A 278 28.32 12.80 21.93
C LEU A 278 28.52 13.66 20.67
N ASP A 279 28.54 14.99 20.82
CA ASP A 279 28.81 15.92 19.71
C ASP A 279 30.25 15.80 19.20
N LYS A 280 31.25 15.67 20.08
CA LYS A 280 32.64 15.43 19.65
C LYS A 280 32.77 14.16 18.82
N GLN A 281 32.17 13.05 19.28
CA GLN A 281 32.16 11.79 18.54
C GLN A 281 31.36 11.87 17.23
N ALA A 282 30.35 12.74 17.17
CA ALA A 282 29.56 12.95 15.97
C ALA A 282 30.27 13.83 14.92
N GLN A 283 31.33 14.53 15.29
CA GLN A 283 32.16 15.32 14.35
C GLN A 283 33.38 14.55 13.83
N GLN A 284 33.78 13.47 14.51
CA GLN A 284 34.96 12.65 14.17
C GLN A 284 34.65 11.45 13.27
N GLY A 285 33.37 11.14 13.03
CA GLY A 285 32.92 10.07 12.13
C GLY A 285 31.98 10.61 11.08
#